data_AF-A0A7W7WZQ8-F1
#
_entry.id   AF-A0A7W7WZQ8-F1
#
_cell.length_a   1.000
_cell.length_b   1.000
_cell.length_c   1.000
_cell.angle_alpha   90.00
_cell.angle_beta   90.00
_cell.angle_gamma   90.00
#
_symmetry.space_group_name_H-M   'P 1'
#
loop_
_entity.id
_entity.type
_entity.pdbx_description
1 polymer ?
#
loop_
_entity_poly.entity_id
_entity_poly.type
_entity_poly.pdbx_seq_one_letter_code
_entity_poly.pdbx_strand_id
1 'polypeptide(L)'
;MKTRYLDMAGVGRALASPVSRHAVVKWRERYPQGSEHPFPEPDVITGAWDVDPDTGELVDDQDERGVPGWNAERLPEIEAWRARLPGRTGRPRKSD
;
A
#
# COMPACT_ATOMS: atom_id res chain seq x y z
N MET A 1 14.69 -6.20 19.44
CA MET A 1 14.47 -5.39 18.21
C MET A 1 12.99 -5.04 18.15
N LYS A 2 12.61 -3.82 17.75
CA LYS A 2 11.21 -3.41 17.62
C LYS A 2 10.78 -3.62 16.17
N THR A 3 9.84 -4.53 15.93
CA THR A 3 9.22 -4.68 14.61
C THR A 3 8.37 -3.45 14.33
N ARG A 4 8.60 -2.81 13.17
CA ARG A 4 7.85 -1.64 12.74
C ARG A 4 7.01 -2.00 11.53
N TYR A 5 5.70 -1.83 11.66
CA TYR A 5 4.76 -1.98 10.56
C TYR A 5 4.52 -0.63 9.88
N LEU A 6 4.48 -0.65 8.56
CA LEU A 6 4.24 0.49 7.69
C LEU A 6 2.87 0.35 7.07
N ASP A 7 2.05 1.39 7.19
CA ASP A 7 0.80 1.51 6.47
C ASP A 7 1.05 1.74 4.96
N MET A 8 0.01 1.82 4.14
CA MET A 8 0.14 2.05 2.69
C MET A 8 0.92 3.34 2.37
N ALA A 9 0.75 4.41 3.16
CA ALA A 9 1.52 5.63 2.97
C ALA A 9 2.98 5.48 3.42
N GLY A 10 3.23 4.73 4.50
CA GLY A 10 4.56 4.33 4.96
C GLY A 10 5.31 3.52 3.91
N VAL A 11 4.68 2.49 3.34
CA VAL A 11 5.23 1.69 2.25
C VAL A 11 5.57 2.58 1.06
N GLY A 12 4.62 3.39 0.59
CA GLY A 12 4.84 4.26 -0.57
C GLY A 12 6.02 5.23 -0.39
N ARG A 13 6.20 5.77 0.83
CA ARG A 13 7.31 6.68 1.16
C ARG A 13 8.66 5.98 1.34
N ALA A 14 8.67 4.73 1.77
CA ALA A 14 9.89 4.02 2.14
C ALA A 14 10.56 3.27 0.98
N LEU A 15 9.91 3.17 -0.18
CA LEU A 15 10.52 2.65 -1.40
C LEU A 15 11.63 3.58 -1.90
N ALA A 16 12.67 3.04 -2.56
CA ALA A 16 13.77 3.87 -3.08
C ALA A 16 13.31 4.88 -4.14
N SER A 17 12.22 4.58 -4.87
CA SER A 17 11.46 5.55 -5.64
C SER A 17 10.10 5.77 -4.95
N PRO A 18 9.90 6.87 -4.21
CA PRO A 18 8.65 7.08 -3.48
C PRO A 18 7.42 7.11 -4.40
N VAL A 19 6.30 6.61 -3.91
CA VAL A 19 4.99 6.66 -4.58
C VAL A 19 3.92 7.13 -3.59
N SER A 20 2.77 7.56 -4.11
CA SER A 20 1.64 7.93 -3.28
C SER A 20 0.98 6.71 -2.63
N ARG A 21 0.32 6.91 -1.48
CA ARG A 21 -0.57 5.91 -0.86
C ARG A 21 -1.57 5.32 -1.87
N HIS A 22 -2.15 6.18 -2.70
CA HIS A 22 -3.09 5.79 -3.75
C HIS A 22 -2.48 4.82 -4.76
N ALA A 23 -1.20 4.95 -5.11
CA ALA A 23 -0.54 3.99 -6.00
C ALA A 23 -0.51 2.59 -5.38
N VAL A 24 -0.23 2.50 -4.07
CA VAL A 24 -0.22 1.22 -3.33
C VAL A 24 -1.63 0.63 -3.24
N VAL A 25 -2.67 1.45 -3.03
CA VAL A 25 -4.07 1.01 -3.12
C VAL A 25 -4.36 0.39 -4.50
N LYS A 26 -4.02 1.10 -5.58
CA LYS A 26 -4.23 0.59 -6.95
C LYS A 26 -3.39 -0.64 -7.27
N TRP A 27 -2.28 -0.90 -6.58
CA TRP A 27 -1.53 -2.14 -6.74
C TRP A 27 -2.29 -3.31 -6.12
N ARG A 28 -2.79 -3.16 -4.90
CA ARG A 28 -3.59 -4.20 -4.22
C ARG A 28 -4.85 -4.57 -5.01
N GLU A 29 -5.53 -3.58 -5.60
CA GLU A 29 -6.71 -3.80 -6.43
C GLU A 29 -6.39 -4.54 -7.74
N ARG A 30 -5.28 -4.17 -8.40
CA ARG A 30 -4.92 -4.71 -9.73
C ARG A 30 -4.21 -6.05 -9.66
N TYR A 31 -3.54 -6.32 -8.55
CA TYR A 31 -2.75 -7.53 -8.33
C TYR A 31 -3.23 -8.25 -7.07
N PRO A 32 -4.50 -8.71 -7.05
CA PRO A 32 -5.03 -9.46 -5.92
C PRO A 32 -4.31 -10.80 -5.75
N GLN A 33 -4.51 -11.45 -4.60
CA GLN A 33 -4.06 -12.83 -4.40
C GLN A 33 -4.71 -13.73 -5.46
N GLY A 34 -3.89 -14.54 -6.14
CA GLY A 34 -4.30 -15.38 -7.27
C GLY A 34 -4.13 -14.75 -8.65
N SER A 35 -3.68 -13.49 -8.75
CA SER A 35 -3.19 -12.93 -10.02
C SER A 35 -1.83 -13.52 -10.40
N GLU A 36 -1.41 -13.35 -11.66
CA GLU A 36 -0.11 -13.83 -12.16
C GLU A 36 1.10 -13.19 -11.43
N HIS A 37 0.93 -11.99 -10.89
CA HIS A 37 1.97 -11.26 -10.16
C HIS A 37 1.38 -10.56 -8.93
N PRO A 38 0.95 -11.33 -7.90
CA PRO A 38 0.17 -10.80 -6.79
C PRO A 38 0.99 -9.81 -5.96
N PHE A 39 0.35 -8.76 -5.49
CA PHE A 39 0.98 -7.82 -4.57
C PHE A 39 1.18 -8.49 -3.20
N PRO A 40 2.33 -8.28 -2.52
CA PRO A 40 2.59 -8.90 -1.22
C PRO A 40 1.50 -8.60 -0.19
N GLU A 41 1.02 -9.64 0.50
CA GLU A 41 0.04 -9.49 1.58
C GLU A 41 0.62 -8.70 2.76
N PRO A 42 -0.20 -7.87 3.42
CA PRO A 42 0.19 -7.23 4.66
C PRO A 42 0.42 -8.25 5.77
N ASP A 43 1.39 -7.97 6.64
CA ASP A 43 1.70 -8.81 7.80
C ASP A 43 0.68 -8.62 8.93
N VAL A 44 0.07 -7.45 9.01
CA VAL A 44 -0.95 -7.11 10.00
C VAL A 44 -2.10 -6.38 9.35
N ILE A 45 -3.30 -6.63 9.83
CA ILE A 45 -4.49 -5.83 9.57
C ILE A 45 -4.88 -5.20 10.91
N THR A 46 -4.69 -3.89 11.07
CA THR A 46 -5.18 -3.17 12.25
C THR A 46 -6.54 -2.57 11.92
N GLY A 47 -7.58 -2.85 12.71
CA GLY A 47 -8.94 -2.36 12.45
C GLY A 47 -9.09 -0.84 12.62
N ALA A 48 -9.83 -0.22 11.69
CA ALA A 48 -10.39 1.14 11.67
C ALA A 48 -9.42 2.34 11.72
N TRP A 49 -9.42 3.16 10.65
CA TRP A 49 -9.01 4.57 10.71
C TRP A 49 -10.15 5.40 11.30
N ASP A 50 -9.75 6.49 11.97
CA ASP A 50 -10.54 7.60 12.49
C ASP A 50 -11.85 7.22 13.19
N VAL A 51 -11.75 7.13 14.52
CA VAL A 51 -12.87 7.50 15.37
C VAL A 51 -12.86 9.02 15.41
N ASP A 52 -13.95 9.65 14.97
CA ASP A 52 -14.11 11.09 15.12
C ASP A 52 -13.96 11.44 16.62
N PRO A 53 -13.00 12.29 17.00
CA PRO A 53 -12.66 12.52 18.41
C PRO A 53 -13.74 13.27 19.17
N ASP A 54 -14.65 13.94 18.46
CA ASP A 54 -15.73 14.74 19.04
C ASP A 54 -17.01 13.89 19.24
N THR A 55 -17.23 12.88 18.40
CA THR A 55 -18.44 12.04 18.42
C THR A 55 -18.21 10.59 18.84
N GLY A 56 -16.98 10.09 18.76
CA GLY A 56 -16.67 8.69 19.02
C GLY A 56 -17.16 7.74 17.92
N GLU A 57 -17.66 8.27 16.80
CA GLU A 57 -18.21 7.49 15.70
C GLU A 57 -17.13 7.07 14.72
N LEU A 58 -17.32 5.90 14.12
CA LEU A 58 -16.50 5.43 13.01
C LEU A 58 -16.75 6.37 11.84
N VAL A 59 -15.71 7.06 11.35
CA VAL A 59 -15.83 7.86 10.14
C VAL A 59 -15.98 6.90 8.96
N ASP A 60 -17.19 6.80 8.42
CA ASP A 60 -17.51 5.92 7.30
C ASP A 60 -16.77 6.40 6.04
N ASP A 61 -15.60 5.83 5.76
CA ASP A 61 -14.99 5.85 4.43
C ASP A 61 -14.11 4.60 4.21
N GLN A 62 -14.77 3.56 3.72
CA GLN A 62 -14.27 2.47 2.85
C GLN A 62 -12.90 1.83 3.18
N ASP A 63 -12.90 0.81 4.04
CA ASP A 63 -12.45 -0.56 3.69
C ASP A 63 -12.77 -1.48 4.90
N GLU A 64 -13.78 -2.35 4.75
CA GLU A 64 -14.17 -3.35 5.78
C GLU A 64 -13.04 -4.34 6.14
N ARG A 65 -11.89 -4.29 5.45
CA ARG A 65 -10.74 -5.18 5.64
C ARG A 65 -9.63 -4.54 6.48
N GLY A 66 -9.86 -3.35 7.07
CA GLY A 66 -8.94 -2.71 8.01
C GLY A 66 -7.68 -2.09 7.39
N VAL A 67 -6.83 -1.51 8.23
CA VAL A 67 -5.58 -0.86 7.83
C VAL A 67 -4.49 -1.92 7.63
N PRO A 68 -4.00 -2.11 6.41
CA PRO A 68 -2.92 -3.05 6.16
C PRO A 68 -1.58 -2.47 6.62
N GLY A 69 -0.78 -3.30 7.28
CA GLY A 69 0.57 -2.99 7.72
C GLY A 69 1.58 -4.03 7.20
N TRP A 70 2.64 -3.55 6.56
CA TRP A 70 3.78 -4.38 6.13
C TRP A 70 4.96 -4.15 7.05
N ASN A 71 5.65 -5.22 7.45
CA ASN A 71 6.91 -5.11 8.17
C ASN A 71 7.90 -4.30 7.31
N ALA A 72 8.51 -3.27 7.90
CA ALA A 72 9.51 -2.44 7.24
C ALA A 72 10.68 -3.26 6.67
N GLU A 73 11.00 -4.41 7.26
CA GLU A 73 12.03 -5.32 6.78
C GLU A 73 11.66 -6.02 5.46
N ARG A 74 10.38 -6.07 5.10
CA ARG A 74 9.87 -6.63 3.84
C ARG A 74 9.81 -5.61 2.69
N LEU A 75 10.24 -4.36 2.91
CA LEU A 75 10.29 -3.37 1.83
C LEU A 75 11.09 -3.81 0.59
N PRO A 76 12.25 -4.50 0.72
CA PRO A 76 12.97 -5.00 -0.46
C PRO A 76 12.15 -5.98 -1.30
N GLU A 77 11.24 -6.75 -0.69
CA GLU A 77 10.31 -7.65 -1.40
C GLU A 77 9.31 -6.85 -2.24
N ILE A 78 8.70 -5.81 -1.66
CA ILE A 78 7.76 -4.93 -2.35
C ILE A 78 8.47 -4.18 -3.50
N GLU A 79 9.73 -3.81 -3.31
CA GLU A 79 10.53 -3.15 -4.32
C GLU A 79 10.90 -4.08 -5.48
N ALA A 80 11.30 -5.32 -5.18
CA ALA A 80 11.54 -6.36 -6.17
C ALA A 80 10.26 -6.71 -6.94
N TRP A 81 9.12 -6.83 -6.25
CA TRP A 81 7.81 -6.99 -6.87
C TRP A 81 7.51 -5.84 -7.83
N ARG A 82 7.72 -4.59 -7.41
CA ARG A 82 7.48 -3.40 -8.24
C ARG A 82 8.44 -3.33 -9.43
N ALA A 83 9.67 -3.83 -9.31
CA ALA A 83 10.65 -3.86 -10.39
C ALA A 83 10.21 -4.76 -11.56
N ARG A 84 9.40 -5.78 -11.27
CA ARG A 84 8.87 -6.73 -12.25
C ARG A 84 7.58 -6.27 -12.94
N LEU A 85 7.00 -5.14 -12.52
CA LEU A 85 5.76 -4.64 -13.12
C LEU A 85 5.95 -4.27 -14.60
N PRO A 86 5.12 -4.78 -15.53
CA PRO A 86 5.16 -4.38 -16.92
C PRO A 86 4.73 -2.89 -17.05
N GLY A 87 5.48 -2.11 -17.84
CA GLY A 87 5.16 -0.69 -18.09
C GLY A 87 5.77 0.32 -17.12
N ARG A 88 6.94 0.02 -16.53
CA ARG A 88 7.73 0.99 -15.72
C ARG A 88 8.26 2.19 -16.53
N THR A 89 8.01 2.24 -17.84
CA THR A 89 8.19 3.43 -18.67
C THR A 89 6.89 4.23 -18.63
N GLY A 90 6.95 5.37 -17.96
CA GLY A 90 5.80 6.20 -17.62
C GLY A 90 4.82 6.45 -18.76
N ARG A 91 3.58 6.75 -18.36
CA ARG A 91 2.59 7.43 -19.19
C ARG A 91 3.29 8.48 -20.06
N PRO A 92 3.19 8.46 -21.40
CA PRO A 92 3.74 9.53 -22.21
C PRO A 92 3.08 10.82 -21.71
N ARG A 93 3.88 11.77 -21.22
CA ARG A 93 3.39 13.13 -21.11
C ARG A 93 3.09 13.54 -22.55
N LYS A 94 1.86 13.98 -22.84
CA LYS A 94 1.59 14.72 -24.08
C LYS A 94 2.58 15.89 -24.07
N SER A 95 3.57 15.83 -24.96
CA SER A 95 4.22 17.05 -25.40
C SER A 95 3.13 17.85 -26.11
N ASP A 96 2.85 19.03 -25.60
CA ASP A 96 2.15 20.09 -26.33
C ASP A 96 3.02 20.51 -27.54
#